data_AF-W1I597-F1
#
_entry.id   AF-W1I597-F1
#
_cell.length_a   1.000
_cell.length_b   1.000
_cell.length_c   1.000
_cell.angle_alpha   90.00
_cell.angle_beta   90.00
_cell.angle_gamma   90.00
#
_symmetry.space_group_name_H-M   'P 1'
#
loop_
_entity.id
_entity.type
_entity.pdbx_description
1 polymer ?
#
loop_
_entity_poly.entity_id
_entity_poly.type
_entity_poly.pdbx_seq_one_letter_code
_entity_poly.pdbx_strand_id
1 'polypeptide(L)'
;MASIQKYTHNDVVYMLRHNSRECPRPASNTDIDPARTPSNYSLLPDRAAASSCREYYRQRLDEIYHMQRRDIVTACQWVITAPQDLDPEQERDFFDCTVDYLNSIYGADNCIQAVIHKDEGVKDQDGNLIAGRAHLHYLFMPVVQNKQYMQPNKHGNITKKAQYRQKLCANDLITKRHLQQWHSDYQKWINDAGITATVQSGVTGGKNKTVDLLKAETKMRTLEHENDLLRDKIATLEREKSRDIDIDLEW
;
A
#
# COMPACT_ATOMS: atom_id res chain seq x y z
N MET A 1 -5.75 0.28 -5.81
CA MET A 1 -6.07 -0.75 -4.79
C MET A 1 -5.53 -0.26 -3.46
N ALA A 2 -6.24 -0.45 -2.34
CA ALA A 2 -5.75 -0.06 -1.02
C ALA A 2 -5.85 -1.24 -0.05
N SER A 3 -4.82 -1.47 0.75
CA SER A 3 -4.83 -2.46 1.82
C SER A 3 -4.19 -1.89 3.07
N ILE A 4 -4.65 -2.34 4.24
CA ILE A 4 -4.13 -1.88 5.52
C ILE A 4 -3.54 -3.05 6.32
N GLN A 5 -2.39 -2.81 6.94
CA GLN A 5 -1.75 -3.75 7.86
C GLN A 5 -1.46 -3.07 9.20
N LYS A 6 -1.53 -3.85 10.28
CA LYS A 6 -1.26 -3.41 11.66
C LYS A 6 0.09 -3.95 12.12
N TYR A 7 0.84 -3.15 12.88
CA TYR A 7 2.19 -3.47 13.31
C TYR A 7 2.37 -3.24 14.81
N THR A 8 3.12 -4.14 15.43
CA THR A 8 3.63 -3.95 16.79
C THR A 8 4.85 -3.04 16.78
N HIS A 9 5.28 -2.58 17.97
CA HIS A 9 6.45 -1.73 18.10
C HIS A 9 7.71 -2.33 17.45
N ASN A 10 7.90 -3.64 17.56
CA ASN A 10 9.08 -4.33 17.02
C ASN A 10 9.10 -4.34 15.49
N ASP A 11 7.92 -4.35 14.86
CA ASP A 11 7.80 -4.40 13.40
C ASP A 11 8.05 -3.03 12.76
N VAL A 12 7.80 -1.93 13.48
CA VAL A 12 7.89 -0.56 12.94
C VAL A 12 9.27 -0.26 12.36
N VAL A 13 10.35 -0.62 13.07
CA VAL A 13 11.72 -0.32 12.60
C VAL A 13 12.03 -1.04 11.29
N TYR A 14 11.57 -2.28 11.15
CA TYR A 14 11.71 -3.01 9.89
C TYR A 14 10.93 -2.33 8.78
N MET A 15 9.67 -1.94 9.03
CA MET A 15 8.85 -1.26 8.03
C MET A 15 9.46 0.08 7.56
N LEU A 16 9.97 0.88 8.49
CA LEU A 16 10.64 2.15 8.17
C LEU A 16 11.82 1.95 7.21
N ARG A 17 12.64 0.93 7.46
CA ARG A 17 13.79 0.58 6.61
C ARG A 17 13.37 -0.05 5.29
N HIS A 18 12.33 -0.87 5.29
CA HIS A 18 11.80 -1.49 4.08
C HIS A 18 11.29 -0.44 3.10
N ASN A 19 10.49 0.51 3.59
CA ASN A 19 9.91 1.58 2.79
C ASN A 19 10.98 2.58 2.30
N SER A 20 12.01 2.86 3.09
CA SER A 20 13.11 3.77 2.69
C SER A 20 14.22 3.08 1.88
N ARG A 21 14.10 1.77 1.62
CA ARG A 21 15.16 0.93 1.01
C ARG A 21 16.48 0.91 1.80
N GLU A 22 16.41 1.14 3.12
CA GLU A 22 17.54 1.08 4.05
C GLU A 22 17.67 -0.29 4.76
N CYS A 23 16.98 -1.32 4.27
CA CYS A 23 17.08 -2.66 4.81
C CYS A 23 18.41 -3.33 4.40
N PRO A 24 19.23 -3.86 5.34
CA PRO A 24 20.47 -4.55 5.00
C PRO A 24 20.26 -5.83 4.17
N ARG A 25 19.08 -6.44 4.28
CA ARG A 25 18.63 -7.57 3.48
C ARG A 25 17.18 -7.29 3.05
N PRO A 26 16.92 -7.00 1.76
CA PRO A 26 15.55 -6.85 1.29
C PRO A 26 14.79 -8.17 1.46
N ALA A 27 13.47 -8.10 1.59
CA ALA A 27 12.63 -9.29 1.63
C ALA A 27 12.80 -10.07 0.31
N SER A 28 12.97 -11.39 0.38
CA SER A 28 13.17 -12.26 -0.80
C SER A 28 11.99 -12.25 -1.76
N ASN A 29 10.83 -11.76 -1.32
CA ASN A 29 9.59 -11.74 -2.08
C ASN A 29 9.34 -10.42 -2.82
N THR A 30 10.15 -9.37 -2.63
CA THR A 30 9.96 -8.14 -3.39
C THR A 30 10.91 -8.17 -4.59
N ASP A 31 10.34 -8.21 -5.80
CA ASP A 31 11.14 -8.09 -7.02
C ASP A 31 11.41 -6.59 -7.22
N ILE A 32 12.46 -6.12 -6.56
CA ILE A 32 12.93 -4.74 -6.61
C ILE A 32 13.92 -4.61 -7.76
N ASP A 33 13.77 -3.56 -8.56
CA ASP A 33 14.73 -3.11 -9.55
C ASP A 33 15.62 -2.00 -8.99
N PRO A 34 16.90 -2.28 -8.68
CA PRO A 34 17.82 -1.26 -8.19
C PRO A 34 17.98 -0.08 -9.15
N ALA A 35 17.80 -0.28 -10.46
CA ALA A 35 17.92 0.80 -11.44
C ALA A 35 16.74 1.79 -11.37
N ARG A 36 15.58 1.36 -10.84
CA ARG A 36 14.38 2.18 -10.70
C ARG A 36 14.21 2.77 -9.29
N THR A 37 14.93 2.27 -8.28
CA THR A 37 14.90 2.80 -6.91
C THR A 37 15.11 4.33 -6.83
N PRO A 38 15.96 4.98 -7.65
CA PRO A 38 16.06 6.44 -7.67
C PRO A 38 14.76 7.18 -8.06
N SER A 39 13.78 6.48 -8.64
CA SER A 39 12.44 7.03 -8.94
C SER A 39 11.50 6.99 -7.74
N ASN A 40 11.86 6.30 -6.65
CA ASN A 40 11.08 6.36 -5.41
C ASN A 40 11.20 7.76 -4.80
N TYR A 41 10.15 8.20 -4.11
CA TYR A 41 10.17 9.50 -3.45
C TYR A 41 9.32 9.49 -2.18
N SER A 42 9.63 10.41 -1.27
CA SER A 42 8.84 10.63 -0.06
C SER A 42 8.02 11.91 -0.18
N LEU A 43 6.81 11.88 0.38
CA LEU A 43 5.96 13.05 0.57
C LEU A 43 6.17 13.74 1.92
N LEU A 44 7.15 13.28 2.70
CA LEU A 44 7.61 13.91 3.94
C LEU A 44 9.11 14.21 3.82
N PRO A 45 9.52 15.27 3.09
CA PRO A 45 10.93 15.53 2.79
C PRO A 45 11.77 15.74 4.06
N ASP A 46 11.20 16.35 5.10
CA ASP A 46 11.86 16.55 6.40
C ASP A 46 12.09 15.25 7.19
N ARG A 47 11.51 14.12 6.73
CA ARG A 47 11.60 12.79 7.34
C ARG A 47 11.73 11.70 6.28
N ALA A 48 12.68 11.86 5.34
CA ALA A 48 12.88 10.88 4.28
C ALA A 48 13.58 9.58 4.74
N ALA A 49 14.50 9.69 5.71
CA ALA A 49 15.30 8.56 6.18
C ALA A 49 14.61 7.76 7.30
N ALA A 50 14.85 6.44 7.36
CA ALA A 50 14.26 5.58 8.39
C ALA A 50 14.62 6.01 9.81
N SER A 51 15.84 6.54 10.00
CA SER A 51 16.30 7.07 11.28
C SER A 51 15.45 8.27 11.75
N SER A 52 15.22 9.26 10.88
CA SER A 52 14.39 10.42 11.17
C SER A 52 12.92 10.04 11.45
N CYS A 53 12.35 9.12 10.66
CA CYS A 53 11.01 8.59 10.94
C CYS A 53 10.93 7.88 12.29
N ARG A 54 11.97 7.12 12.66
CA ARG A 54 12.03 6.39 13.94
C ARG A 54 12.10 7.34 15.14
N GLU A 55 12.86 8.42 15.02
CA GLU A 55 12.94 9.45 16.04
C GLU A 55 11.57 10.13 16.23
N TYR A 56 10.95 10.56 15.12
CA TYR A 56 9.61 11.15 15.14
C TYR A 56 8.56 10.21 15.76
N TYR A 57 8.57 8.94 15.36
CA TYR A 57 7.69 7.92 15.93
C TYR A 57 7.85 7.77 17.45
N ARG A 58 9.09 7.80 17.96
CA ARG A 58 9.36 7.70 19.40
C ARG A 58 8.88 8.93 20.15
N GLN A 59 9.20 10.11 19.65
CA GLN A 59 8.73 11.37 20.24
C GLN A 59 7.20 11.38 20.32
N ARG A 60 6.53 11.04 19.21
CA ARG A 60 5.07 11.02 19.17
C ARG A 60 4.47 9.97 20.10
N LEU A 61 5.14 8.82 20.28
CA LEU A 61 4.72 7.77 21.20
C LEU A 61 4.81 8.22 22.67
N ASP A 62 5.79 9.06 23.03
CA ASP A 62 5.93 9.61 24.38
C ASP A 62 4.87 10.66 24.72
N GLU A 63 4.33 11.36 23.71
CA GLU A 63 3.27 12.37 23.86
C GLU A 63 1.87 11.78 24.08
N ILE A 64 1.66 10.50 23.77
CA ILE A 64 0.35 9.85 23.81
C ILE A 64 0.34 8.67 24.78
N TYR A 65 -0.83 8.39 25.36
CA TYR A 65 -0.93 7.21 26.20
C TYR A 65 -0.92 5.92 25.37
N HIS A 66 -0.12 4.96 25.77
CA HIS A 66 -0.20 3.59 25.26
C HIS A 66 -0.03 2.58 26.40
N MET A 67 -0.61 1.39 26.21
CA MET A 67 -0.43 0.30 27.17
C MET A 67 0.98 -0.28 27.03
N GLN A 68 1.57 -0.73 28.14
CA GLN A 68 2.87 -1.39 28.13
C GLN A 68 2.68 -2.90 27.88
N ARG A 69 2.26 -3.28 26.67
CA ARG A 69 2.20 -4.69 26.24
C ARG A 69 2.96 -4.87 24.94
N ARG A 70 3.53 -6.07 24.74
CA ARG A 70 4.33 -6.37 23.56
C ARG A 70 3.49 -6.49 22.28
N ASP A 71 2.23 -6.87 22.42
CA ASP A 71 1.26 -7.12 21.34
C ASP A 71 0.44 -5.89 20.96
N ILE A 72 0.72 -4.71 21.55
CA ILE A 72 -0.02 -3.50 21.17
C ILE A 72 0.28 -3.13 19.72
N VAL A 73 -0.76 -2.75 18.99
CA VAL A 73 -0.62 -2.14 17.67
C VAL A 73 -0.21 -0.68 17.86
N THR A 74 1.03 -0.36 17.49
CA THR A 74 1.57 1.01 17.58
C THR A 74 1.58 1.75 16.27
N ALA A 75 1.52 1.04 15.15
CA ALA A 75 1.47 1.62 13.83
C ALA A 75 0.53 0.82 12.91
N CYS A 76 0.04 1.48 11.88
CA CYS A 76 -0.72 0.90 10.79
C CYS A 76 -0.16 1.43 9.48
N GLN A 77 -0.18 0.64 8.42
CA GLN A 77 0.24 1.09 7.09
C GLN A 77 -0.86 0.87 6.09
N TRP A 78 -1.19 1.91 5.35
CA TRP A 78 -1.90 1.78 4.08
C TRP A 78 -0.89 1.57 2.96
N VAL A 79 -1.14 0.56 2.12
CA VAL A 79 -0.48 0.39 0.81
C VAL A 79 -1.52 0.75 -0.26
N ILE A 80 -1.28 1.82 -1.00
CA ILE A 80 -2.22 2.34 -2.00
C ILE A 80 -1.55 2.37 -3.37
N THR A 81 -1.98 1.47 -4.25
CA THR A 81 -1.49 1.39 -5.63
C THR A 81 -2.30 2.30 -6.54
N ALA A 82 -1.59 3.06 -7.39
CA ALA A 82 -2.16 3.88 -8.44
C ALA A 82 -3.17 3.07 -9.28
N PRO A 83 -4.43 3.55 -9.46
CA PRO A 83 -5.45 2.89 -10.28
C PRO A 83 -5.03 2.76 -11.74
N GLN A 84 -5.52 1.73 -12.46
CA GLN A 84 -5.09 1.45 -13.84
C GLN A 84 -5.38 2.58 -14.82
N ASP A 85 -6.52 3.23 -14.61
CA ASP A 85 -7.09 4.33 -15.37
C ASP A 85 -6.58 5.71 -14.95
N LEU A 86 -5.65 5.78 -13.99
CA LEU A 86 -5.01 7.04 -13.60
C LEU A 86 -4.09 7.54 -14.74
N ASP A 87 -4.30 8.79 -15.13
CA ASP A 87 -3.41 9.50 -16.05
C ASP A 87 -1.98 9.60 -15.46
N PRO A 88 -0.93 9.18 -16.19
CA PRO A 88 0.45 9.31 -15.74
C PRO A 88 0.85 10.73 -15.32
N GLU A 89 0.30 11.77 -15.94
CA GLU A 89 0.60 13.16 -15.58
C GLU A 89 0.02 13.54 -14.21
N GLN A 90 -1.09 12.90 -13.81
CA GLN A 90 -1.74 13.10 -12.51
C GLN A 90 -1.17 12.19 -11.40
N GLU A 91 -0.14 11.37 -11.66
CA GLU A 91 0.38 10.41 -10.66
C GLU A 91 0.80 11.13 -9.36
N ARG A 92 1.50 12.26 -9.49
CA ARG A 92 1.97 13.00 -8.32
C ARG A 92 0.81 13.61 -7.54
N ASP A 93 -0.09 14.30 -8.24
CA ASP A 93 -1.28 14.92 -7.65
C ASP A 93 -2.17 13.88 -6.96
N PHE A 94 -2.29 12.68 -7.55
CA PHE A 94 -2.97 11.55 -6.94
C PHE A 94 -2.38 11.19 -5.58
N PHE A 95 -1.06 11.01 -5.48
CA PHE A 95 -0.44 10.64 -4.21
C PHE A 95 -0.44 11.76 -3.17
N ASP A 96 -0.27 13.02 -3.59
CA ASP A 96 -0.39 14.17 -2.70
C ASP A 96 -1.81 14.26 -2.12
N CYS A 97 -2.84 14.17 -2.98
CA CYS A 97 -4.24 14.13 -2.58
C CYS A 97 -4.56 12.91 -1.68
N THR A 98 -3.93 11.76 -1.95
CA THR A 98 -4.06 10.56 -1.12
C THR A 98 -3.53 10.80 0.29
N VAL A 99 -2.37 11.43 0.43
CA VAL A 99 -1.79 11.76 1.74
C VAL A 99 -2.67 12.76 2.49
N ASP A 100 -3.22 13.76 1.80
CA ASP A 100 -4.15 14.71 2.41
C ASP A 100 -5.42 14.02 2.94
N TYR A 101 -6.01 13.11 2.17
CA TYR A 101 -7.14 12.29 2.62
C TYR A 101 -6.79 11.50 3.89
N LEU A 102 -5.64 10.81 3.88
CA LEU A 102 -5.20 10.01 5.02
C LEU A 102 -4.90 10.88 6.25
N ASN A 103 -4.27 12.04 6.06
CA ASN A 103 -4.02 13.01 7.12
C ASN A 103 -5.32 13.60 7.69
N SER A 104 -6.35 13.78 6.87
CA SER A 104 -7.66 14.27 7.33
C SER A 104 -8.35 13.31 8.30
N ILE A 105 -8.11 12.00 8.14
CA ILE A 105 -8.70 10.94 8.97
C ILE A 105 -7.80 10.63 10.17
N TYR A 106 -6.51 10.46 9.93
CA TYR A 106 -5.57 9.94 10.91
C TYR A 106 -4.78 11.01 11.64
N GLY A 107 -4.81 12.26 11.15
CA GLY A 107 -4.03 13.39 11.66
C GLY A 107 -2.62 13.40 11.10
N ALA A 108 -2.19 14.54 10.54
CA ALA A 108 -0.85 14.73 10.00
C ALA A 108 0.26 14.46 11.03
N ASP A 109 0.04 14.84 12.30
CA ASP A 109 0.97 14.58 13.41
C ASP A 109 1.15 13.08 13.74
N ASN A 110 0.29 12.22 13.20
CA ASN A 110 0.38 10.78 13.40
C ASN A 110 0.96 10.08 12.17
N CYS A 111 1.25 10.81 11.08
CA CYS A 111 1.93 10.29 9.90
C CYS A 111 3.44 10.17 10.16
N ILE A 112 3.91 8.92 10.25
CA ILE A 112 5.31 8.60 10.52
C ILE A 112 6.12 8.69 9.22
N GLN A 113 5.58 8.13 8.13
CA GLN A 113 6.27 7.98 6.87
C GLN A 113 5.27 7.89 5.71
N ALA A 114 5.56 8.56 4.59
CA ALA A 114 4.82 8.45 3.34
C ALA A 114 5.84 8.32 2.19
N VAL A 115 5.98 7.11 1.64
CA VAL A 115 6.96 6.80 0.58
C VAL A 115 6.27 6.11 -0.59
N ILE A 116 6.57 6.57 -1.80
CA ILE A 116 6.08 6.01 -3.05
C ILE A 116 7.18 5.11 -3.61
N HIS A 117 6.85 3.85 -3.83
CA HIS A 117 7.70 2.92 -4.56
C HIS A 117 7.31 2.90 -6.04
N LYS A 118 8.32 3.02 -6.90
CA LYS A 118 8.25 2.90 -8.36
C LYS A 118 9.24 1.85 -8.89
N ASP A 119 9.84 1.07 -8.00
CA ASP A 119 10.92 0.13 -8.30
C ASP A 119 10.51 -1.34 -8.18
N GLU A 120 9.26 -1.62 -7.82
CA GLU A 120 8.77 -2.99 -7.68
C GLU A 120 8.12 -3.51 -8.97
N GLY A 121 8.03 -4.84 -9.09
CA GLY A 121 7.40 -5.51 -10.23
C GLY A 121 7.14 -7.00 -10.02
N VAL A 122 6.89 -7.68 -11.13
CA VAL A 122 6.73 -9.14 -11.22
C VAL A 122 7.67 -9.66 -12.29
N LYS A 123 8.40 -10.74 -12.03
CA LYS A 123 9.22 -11.37 -13.08
C LYS A 123 8.37 -12.20 -14.03
N ASP A 124 8.64 -12.07 -15.32
CA ASP A 124 8.05 -12.92 -16.36
C ASP A 124 8.67 -14.33 -16.34
N GLN A 125 8.39 -15.12 -17.38
CA GLN A 125 8.92 -16.48 -17.50
C GLN A 125 10.42 -16.53 -17.74
N ASP A 126 10.93 -15.54 -18.46
CA ASP A 126 12.33 -15.40 -18.85
C ASP A 126 13.17 -14.74 -17.75
N GLY A 127 12.53 -14.32 -16.66
CA GLY A 127 13.15 -13.67 -15.51
C GLY A 127 13.28 -12.15 -15.65
N ASN A 128 12.73 -11.54 -16.72
CA ASN A 128 12.70 -10.10 -16.88
C ASN A 128 11.67 -9.50 -15.92
N LEU A 129 12.00 -8.34 -15.37
CA LEU A 129 11.09 -7.64 -14.47
C LEU A 129 10.05 -6.84 -15.27
N ILE A 130 8.78 -7.19 -15.10
CA ILE A 130 7.65 -6.38 -15.51
C ILE A 130 7.37 -5.36 -14.41
N ALA A 131 7.53 -4.09 -14.75
CA ALA A 131 7.30 -2.96 -13.86
C ALA A 131 5.89 -2.98 -13.25
N GLY A 132 5.83 -3.00 -11.91
CA GLY A 132 4.61 -2.77 -11.16
C GLY A 132 4.21 -1.30 -11.20
N ARG A 133 2.94 -1.03 -10.90
CA ARG A 133 2.43 0.33 -10.74
C ARG A 133 2.99 0.97 -9.49
N ALA A 134 3.15 2.29 -9.53
CA ALA A 134 3.53 3.07 -8.37
C ALA A 134 2.56 2.84 -7.20
N HIS A 135 3.08 2.79 -5.98
CA HIS A 135 2.25 2.64 -4.79
C HIS A 135 2.83 3.34 -3.58
N LEU A 136 1.93 3.91 -2.77
CA LEU A 136 2.22 4.62 -1.54
C LEU A 136 2.23 3.67 -0.36
N HIS A 137 3.29 3.71 0.43
CA HIS A 137 3.36 3.23 1.81
C HIS A 137 3.12 4.41 2.76
N TYR A 138 1.92 4.47 3.35
CA TYR A 138 1.57 5.47 4.36
C TYR A 138 1.53 4.82 5.74
N LEU A 139 2.58 5.01 6.54
CA LEU A 139 2.73 4.44 7.88
C LEU A 139 2.36 5.49 8.93
N PHE A 140 1.42 5.16 9.81
CA PHE A 140 0.87 6.09 10.80
C PHE A 140 0.59 5.45 12.16
N MET A 141 0.47 6.27 13.19
CA MET A 141 0.07 5.85 14.54
C MET A 141 -1.46 5.87 14.69
N PRO A 142 -2.11 4.78 15.16
CA PRO A 142 -3.56 4.76 15.31
C PRO A 142 -4.00 5.47 16.60
N VAL A 143 -3.94 6.80 16.58
CA VAL A 143 -4.24 7.67 17.72
C VAL A 143 -5.72 8.06 17.74
N VAL A 144 -6.32 8.05 18.93
CA VAL A 144 -7.67 8.56 19.17
C VAL A 144 -7.70 9.49 20.37
N GLN A 145 -8.70 10.36 20.44
CA GLN A 145 -8.94 11.19 21.61
C GLN A 145 -9.26 10.31 22.85
N ASN A 146 -8.67 10.65 23.98
CA ASN A 146 -8.91 9.97 25.24
C ASN A 146 -10.14 10.56 25.93
N LYS A 147 -11.28 9.87 25.80
CA LYS A 147 -12.54 10.28 26.43
C LYS A 147 -12.48 10.39 27.97
N GLN A 148 -11.45 9.81 28.60
CA GLN A 148 -11.22 9.84 30.04
C GLN A 148 -10.22 10.93 30.47
N TYR A 149 -9.87 11.86 29.59
CA TYR A 149 -8.91 12.92 29.91
C TYR A 149 -9.35 13.74 31.13
N MET A 150 -8.49 13.79 32.15
CA MET A 150 -8.71 14.42 33.45
C MET A 150 -9.99 13.96 34.18
N GLN A 151 -10.52 12.79 33.83
CA GLN A 151 -11.65 12.20 34.55
C GLN A 151 -11.16 11.27 35.67
N PRO A 152 -11.69 11.41 36.90
CA PRO A 152 -11.34 10.52 37.99
C PRO A 152 -11.93 9.11 37.77
N ASN A 153 -11.25 8.11 38.33
CA ASN A 153 -11.82 6.78 38.43
C ASN A 153 -12.90 6.72 39.54
N LYS A 154 -13.51 5.55 39.74
CA LYS A 154 -14.53 5.31 40.77
C LYS A 154 -14.08 5.60 42.22
N HIS A 155 -12.78 5.77 42.46
CA HIS A 155 -12.19 6.10 43.76
C HIS A 155 -11.76 7.58 43.86
N GLY A 156 -12.12 8.42 42.88
CA GLY A 156 -11.76 9.84 42.85
C GLY A 156 -10.35 10.15 42.32
N ASN A 157 -9.56 9.15 41.95
CA ASN A 157 -8.17 9.34 41.54
C ASN A 157 -8.00 9.53 40.02
N ILE A 158 -7.14 10.45 39.60
CA ILE A 158 -6.73 10.60 38.20
C ILE A 158 -5.66 9.55 37.87
N THR A 159 -6.00 8.62 36.99
CA THR A 159 -5.07 7.57 36.56
C THR A 159 -4.01 8.10 35.59
N LYS A 160 -2.85 7.42 35.48
CA LYS A 160 -1.83 7.76 34.47
C LYS A 160 -2.41 7.89 33.06
N LYS A 161 -3.30 6.97 32.67
CA LYS A 161 -4.01 7.03 31.38
C LYS A 161 -4.82 8.31 31.21
N ALA A 162 -5.56 8.71 32.25
CA ALA A 162 -6.43 9.89 32.23
C ALA A 162 -5.64 11.21 32.12
N GLN A 163 -4.33 11.22 32.37
CA GLN A 163 -3.50 12.41 32.23
C GLN A 163 -3.17 12.77 30.78
N TYR A 164 -3.38 11.86 29.83
CA TYR A 164 -3.10 12.08 28.41
C TYR A 164 -4.36 12.44 27.64
N ARG A 165 -4.28 13.46 26.77
CA ARG A 165 -5.37 13.88 25.88
C ARG A 165 -5.68 12.86 24.80
N GLN A 166 -4.67 12.11 24.37
CA GLN A 166 -4.76 11.15 23.27
C GLN A 166 -4.19 9.80 23.71
N LYS A 167 -4.63 8.73 23.03
CA LYS A 167 -4.16 7.36 23.27
C LYS A 167 -4.01 6.59 21.96
N LEU A 168 -3.13 5.58 21.95
CA LEU A 168 -3.13 4.55 20.91
C LEU A 168 -4.36 3.64 21.07
N CYS A 169 -5.15 3.50 20.01
CA CYS A 169 -6.22 2.52 19.93
C CYS A 169 -6.62 2.20 18.48
N ALA A 170 -5.93 1.25 17.86
CA ALA A 170 -6.27 0.76 16.52
C ALA A 170 -7.68 0.17 16.42
N ASN A 171 -8.22 -0.38 17.51
CA ASN A 171 -9.59 -0.93 17.52
C ASN A 171 -10.66 0.17 17.49
N ASP A 172 -10.42 1.31 18.15
CA ASP A 172 -11.37 2.44 18.14
C ASP A 172 -11.27 3.21 16.82
N LEU A 173 -10.06 3.33 16.25
CA LEU A 173 -9.83 4.09 15.02
C LEU A 173 -10.20 3.30 13.75
N ILE A 174 -9.73 2.05 13.65
CA ILE A 174 -9.88 1.20 12.45
C ILE A 174 -10.94 0.15 12.75
N THR A 175 -12.18 0.61 12.78
CA THR A 175 -13.35 -0.25 13.00
C THR A 175 -13.75 -0.99 11.72
N LYS A 176 -14.61 -2.00 11.84
CA LYS A 176 -15.21 -2.67 10.67
C LYS A 176 -15.96 -1.67 9.78
N ARG A 177 -16.73 -0.76 10.39
CA ARG A 177 -17.47 0.29 9.67
C ARG A 177 -16.52 1.20 8.90
N HIS A 178 -15.44 1.65 9.55
CA HIS A 178 -14.38 2.44 8.90
C HIS A 178 -13.89 1.76 7.63
N LEU A 179 -13.50 0.48 7.70
CA LEU A 179 -12.99 -0.26 6.54
C LEU A 179 -14.04 -0.48 5.43
N GLN A 180 -15.31 -0.64 5.79
CA GLN A 180 -16.40 -0.81 4.82
C GLN A 180 -16.68 0.48 4.04
N GLN A 181 -16.54 1.65 4.67
CA GLN A 181 -16.81 2.95 4.06
C GLN A 181 -15.57 3.56 3.40
N TRP A 182 -14.37 3.12 3.79
CA TRP A 182 -13.12 3.77 3.40
C TRP A 182 -12.96 3.98 1.89
N HIS A 183 -13.28 2.98 1.07
CA HIS A 183 -13.12 3.08 -0.39
C HIS A 183 -14.13 4.02 -1.05
N SER A 184 -15.38 4.06 -0.57
CA SER A 184 -16.38 4.98 -1.11
C SER A 184 -16.08 6.43 -0.73
N ASP A 185 -15.66 6.64 0.52
CA ASP A 185 -15.29 7.97 1.00
C ASP A 185 -14.01 8.46 0.29
N TYR A 186 -13.06 7.56 0.05
CA TYR A 186 -11.84 7.86 -0.69
C TYR A 186 -12.10 8.17 -2.17
N GLN A 187 -12.96 7.39 -2.85
CA GLN A 187 -13.35 7.67 -4.23
C GLN A 187 -13.98 9.05 -4.35
N LYS A 188 -14.86 9.41 -3.41
CA LYS A 188 -15.47 10.73 -3.38
C LYS A 188 -14.41 11.83 -3.22
N TRP A 189 -13.46 11.68 -2.29
CA TRP A 189 -12.38 12.64 -2.07
C TRP A 189 -11.55 12.88 -3.34
N ILE A 190 -11.16 11.81 -4.03
CA ILE A 190 -10.37 11.88 -5.28
C ILE A 190 -11.16 12.58 -6.39
N ASN A 191 -12.45 12.28 -6.52
CA ASN A 191 -13.32 12.94 -7.50
C ASN A 191 -13.50 14.44 -7.19
N ASP A 192 -13.70 14.79 -5.92
CA ASP A 192 -13.86 16.18 -5.48
C ASP A 192 -12.57 17.01 -5.72
N ALA A 193 -11.41 16.35 -5.77
CA ALA A 193 -10.11 16.93 -6.12
C ALA A 193 -9.85 17.01 -7.64
N GLY A 194 -10.77 16.53 -8.50
CA GLY A 194 -10.63 16.57 -9.95
C GLY A 194 -9.67 15.53 -10.54
N ILE A 195 -9.27 14.53 -9.75
CA ILE A 195 -8.40 13.44 -10.22
C ILE A 195 -9.27 12.33 -10.81
N THR A 196 -9.01 11.96 -12.06
CA THR A 196 -9.77 10.91 -12.75
C THR A 196 -9.12 9.56 -12.50
N ALA A 197 -9.59 8.82 -11.49
CA ALA A 197 -9.05 7.50 -11.17
C ALA A 197 -10.05 6.61 -10.39
N THR A 198 -10.11 5.32 -10.72
CA THR A 198 -11.01 4.37 -10.05
C THR A 198 -10.33 3.66 -8.88
N VAL A 199 -10.56 4.14 -7.66
CA VAL A 199 -10.03 3.55 -6.41
C VAL A 199 -11.00 2.57 -5.73
N GLN A 200 -12.27 2.55 -6.14
CA GLN A 200 -13.29 1.59 -5.71
C GLN A 200 -13.78 0.73 -6.89
N SER A 201 -12.95 -0.20 -7.36
CA SER A 201 -13.26 -1.02 -8.55
C SER A 201 -14.01 -2.33 -8.26
N GLY A 202 -14.06 -2.79 -7.01
CA GLY A 202 -14.68 -4.08 -6.64
C GLY A 202 -13.92 -5.33 -7.13
N VAL A 203 -12.80 -5.17 -7.83
CA VAL A 203 -12.04 -6.24 -8.51
C VAL A 203 -11.56 -7.35 -7.55
N THR A 204 -11.35 -7.03 -6.27
CA THR A 204 -10.89 -8.03 -5.29
C THR A 204 -12.01 -8.89 -4.71
N GLY A 205 -13.27 -8.65 -5.09
CA GLY A 205 -14.43 -9.39 -4.57
C GLY A 205 -14.56 -9.33 -3.04
N GLY A 206 -13.99 -8.29 -2.41
CA GLY A 206 -13.98 -8.11 -0.96
C GLY A 206 -13.03 -9.04 -0.19
N LYS A 207 -12.11 -9.75 -0.87
CA LYS A 207 -11.12 -10.63 -0.23
C LYS A 207 -9.71 -10.02 -0.27
N ASN A 208 -8.99 -10.12 0.83
CA ASN A 208 -7.57 -9.78 0.88
C ASN A 208 -6.75 -10.92 0.25
N LYS A 209 -5.74 -10.58 -0.54
CA LYS A 209 -4.77 -11.51 -1.11
C LYS A 209 -3.36 -11.09 -0.70
N THR A 210 -2.48 -12.04 -0.43
CA THR A 210 -1.06 -11.76 -0.15
C THR A 210 -0.34 -11.36 -1.44
N VAL A 211 0.82 -10.69 -1.31
CA VAL A 211 1.65 -10.33 -2.48
C VAL A 211 2.04 -11.58 -3.26
N ASP A 212 2.43 -12.67 -2.59
CA ASP A 212 2.72 -13.96 -3.22
C ASP A 212 1.56 -14.47 -4.09
N LEU A 213 0.35 -14.43 -3.54
CA LEU A 213 -0.84 -14.90 -4.24
C LEU A 213 -1.15 -14.01 -5.45
N LEU A 214 -1.02 -12.68 -5.29
CA LEU A 214 -1.22 -11.74 -6.40
C LEU A 214 -0.19 -11.92 -7.52
N LYS A 215 1.07 -12.22 -7.17
CA LYS A 215 2.12 -12.54 -8.14
C LYS A 215 1.82 -13.83 -8.88
N ALA A 216 1.41 -14.88 -8.17
CA ALA A 216 1.03 -16.15 -8.77
C ALA A 216 -0.16 -15.99 -9.73
N GLU A 217 -1.20 -15.27 -9.32
CA GLU A 217 -2.36 -14.97 -10.18
C GLU A 217 -1.98 -14.13 -11.40
N THR A 218 -1.12 -13.14 -11.22
CA THR A 218 -0.64 -12.31 -12.32
C THR A 218 0.15 -13.14 -13.32
N LYS A 219 1.07 -13.99 -12.85
CA LYS A 219 1.86 -14.91 -13.68
C LYS A 219 0.96 -15.89 -14.44
N MET A 220 -0.08 -16.43 -13.80
CA MET A 220 -1.07 -17.29 -14.45
C MET A 220 -1.82 -16.55 -15.56
N ARG A 221 -2.29 -15.33 -15.33
CA ARG A 221 -3.00 -14.55 -16.36
C ARG A 221 -2.10 -14.20 -17.55
N THR A 222 -0.83 -13.87 -17.30
CA THR A 222 0.14 -13.65 -18.38
C THR A 222 0.33 -14.93 -19.20
N LEU A 223 0.46 -16.07 -18.53
CA LEU A 223 0.56 -17.39 -19.14
C LEU A 223 -0.64 -17.80 -20.00
N GLU A 224 -1.85 -17.52 -19.51
CA GLU A 224 -3.09 -17.78 -20.24
C GLU A 224 -3.14 -16.93 -21.51
N HIS A 225 -2.81 -15.64 -21.40
CA HIS A 225 -2.75 -14.74 -22.55
C HIS A 225 -1.71 -15.18 -23.61
N GLU A 226 -0.52 -15.57 -23.18
CA GLU A 226 0.52 -16.09 -24.07
C GLU A 226 0.07 -17.39 -24.77
N ASN A 227 -0.61 -18.28 -24.05
CA ASN A 227 -1.17 -19.50 -24.65
C ASN A 227 -2.22 -19.20 -25.72
N ASP A 228 -3.09 -18.20 -25.49
CA ASP A 228 -4.10 -17.80 -26.47
C ASP A 228 -3.44 -17.22 -27.72
N LEU A 229 -2.43 -16.36 -27.58
CA LEU A 229 -1.66 -15.83 -28.71
C LEU A 229 -0.94 -16.93 -29.50
N LEU A 230 -0.37 -17.93 -28.81
CA LEU A 230 0.27 -19.07 -29.45
C LEU A 230 -0.74 -19.94 -30.20
N ARG A 231 -1.94 -20.16 -29.65
CA ARG A 231 -3.01 -20.88 -30.33
C ARG A 231 -3.44 -20.18 -31.61
N ASP A 232 -3.61 -18.87 -31.58
CA ASP A 232 -3.97 -18.09 -32.77
C ASP A 232 -2.87 -18.16 -33.84
N LYS A 233 -1.60 -18.11 -33.43
CA LYS A 233 -0.46 -18.22 -34.33
C LYS A 233 -0.35 -19.62 -34.95
N ILE A 234 -0.56 -20.68 -34.16
CA ILE A 234 -0.60 -22.07 -34.66
C ILE A 234 -1.74 -22.22 -35.67
N ALA A 235 -2.95 -21.75 -35.37
CA ALA A 235 -4.09 -21.81 -36.27
C ALA A 235 -3.84 -21.07 -37.60
N THR A 236 -3.10 -19.95 -37.55
CA THR A 236 -2.71 -19.19 -38.75
C THR A 236 -1.72 -19.99 -39.60
N LEU A 237 -0.66 -20.53 -38.98
CA LEU A 237 0.35 -21.34 -39.66
C LEU A 237 -0.23 -22.63 -40.26
N GLU A 238 -1.19 -23.26 -39.58
CA GLU A 238 -1.89 -24.43 -40.10
C GLU A 238 -2.69 -24.10 -41.37
N ARG A 239 -3.37 -22.95 -41.41
CA ARG A 239 -4.08 -22.49 -42.62
C ARG A 239 -3.12 -22.18 -43.77
N GLU A 240 -2.00 -21.52 -43.49
CA GLU A 240 -0.97 -21.24 -44.49
C GLU A 240 -0.38 -22.54 -45.06
N LYS A 241 -0.04 -23.49 -44.19
CA LYS A 241 0.47 -24.81 -44.61
C LYS A 241 -0.54 -25.58 -45.45
N SER A 242 -1.82 -25.59 -45.09
CA SER A 242 -2.85 -26.23 -45.92
C SER A 242 -2.97 -25.57 -47.29
N ARG A 243 -2.87 -24.23 -47.36
CA ARG A 243 -2.93 -23.50 -48.62
C ARG A 243 -1.73 -23.79 -49.53
N ASP A 244 -0.53 -23.92 -48.95
CA ASP A 244 0.68 -24.25 -49.72
C ASP A 244 0.64 -25.70 -50.25
N ILE A 245 0.08 -26.64 -49.48
CA ILE A 245 -0.16 -28.03 -49.93
C ILE A 245 -1.15 -28.09 -51.10
N ASP A 246 -2.21 -27.29 -51.06
CA ASP A 246 -3.20 -27.24 -52.14
C ASP A 246 -2.58 -26.65 -53.43
N ILE A 247 -1.68 -25.66 -53.31
CA ILE A 247 -0.96 -25.07 -54.45
C ILE A 247 0.00 -26.08 -55.10
N ASP A 248 0.71 -26.88 -54.30
CA ASP A 248 1.64 -27.91 -54.80
C ASP A 248 0.93 -29.10 -55.46
N LEU A 249 -0.37 -29.31 -55.21
CA LEU A 249 -1.20 -30.35 -55.83
C LEU A 249 -1.86 -29.92 -57.15
N GLU A 250 -1.86 -28.62 -57.48
CA GLU A 250 -2.43 -28.07 -58.72
C GLU A 250 -1.42 -27.99 -59.90
N TRP A 251 -0.19 -28.48 -59.72
CA TRP A 251 0.84 -28.65 -60.78
C TRP A 251 1.03 -30.12 -61.17
#